data_AF-A0AAW6U4R8-F1
#
_entry.id   AF-A0AAW6U4R8-F1
#
_cell.length_a   1.000
_cell.length_b   1.000
_cell.length_c   1.000
_cell.angle_alpha   90.00
_cell.angle_beta   90.00
_cell.angle_gamma   90.00
#
_symmetry.space_group_name_H-M   'P 1'
#
loop_
_entity.id
_entity.type
_entity.pdbx_description
1 polymer ?
#
loop_
_entity_poly.entity_id
_entity_poly.type
_entity_poly.pdbx_seq_one_letter_code
_entity_poly.pdbx_strand_id
1 'polypeptide(L)'
;MFKWVIRFLYIMIISIATIYVYGSANYSRLEAYYADHMADSIDDTTTYLEGINTIMGLDYFSSNPIYQFKQDSGDYQFTLGIYAIGVTLENQLYDGLMVFVNNVRIVENNEVIEHPKLKIVVALDQSTYKSGDDRLNTATVLFDSEKVFPYSYVPAVFLLDADGYLQRQVENSEEIIQAHISQISIAYSNGTKNDTGALVYNDSLLFVSSMEPYGEAAFVKTTDLAIDTNEYRLSTQFEGSQPTDAELATFNLNTNRGNLGDYNNLIWRTMAIYILITGVITYFLFFHKGVRERKQAKRYLQKDGETRTVTAQPIFKDTEENEKDRK
;
A
#
# COMPACT_ATOMS: atom_id res chain seq x y z
N MET A 1 -14.43 30.65 -22.70
CA MET A 1 -14.59 29.23 -22.34
C MET A 1 -13.27 28.55 -21.98
N PHE A 2 -12.22 28.60 -22.82
CA PHE A 2 -10.96 27.87 -22.59
C PHE A 2 -10.29 28.08 -21.21
N LYS A 3 -10.31 29.32 -20.67
CA LYS A 3 -9.80 29.61 -19.33
C LYS A 3 -10.55 28.87 -18.22
N TRP A 4 -11.85 28.64 -18.35
CA TRP A 4 -12.64 27.91 -17.35
C TRP A 4 -12.37 26.41 -17.42
N VAL A 5 -12.18 25.87 -18.63
CA VAL A 5 -11.79 24.47 -18.84
C VAL A 5 -10.44 24.17 -18.19
N ILE A 6 -9.42 25.02 -18.39
CA ILE A 6 -8.10 24.85 -17.77
C ILE A 6 -8.18 24.89 -16.24
N ARG A 7 -9.01 25.78 -15.68
CA ARG A 7 -9.17 25.90 -14.23
C ARG A 7 -9.86 24.69 -13.61
N PHE A 8 -10.86 24.15 -14.30
CA PHE A 8 -11.54 22.93 -13.88
C PHE A 8 -10.57 21.73 -13.93
N LEU A 9 -9.81 21.59 -15.02
CA LEU A 9 -8.82 20.53 -15.18
C LEU A 9 -7.70 20.63 -14.12
N TYR A 10 -7.28 21.85 -13.77
CA TYR A 10 -6.33 22.09 -12.68
C TYR A 10 -6.84 21.58 -11.32
N ILE A 11 -8.09 21.91 -10.98
CA ILE A 11 -8.72 21.45 -9.72
C ILE A 11 -8.79 19.91 -9.70
N MET A 12 -9.19 19.29 -10.82
CA MET A 12 -9.25 17.84 -10.94
C MET A 12 -7.88 17.18 -10.73
N ILE A 13 -6.82 17.73 -11.35
CA ILE A 13 -5.45 17.23 -11.19
C ILE A 13 -4.99 17.35 -9.74
N ILE A 14 -5.24 18.48 -9.08
CA ILE A 14 -4.89 18.63 -7.65
C ILE A 14 -5.63 17.62 -6.80
N SER A 15 -6.93 17.40 -7.03
CA SER A 15 -7.69 16.43 -6.24
C SER A 15 -7.10 15.02 -6.36
N ILE A 16 -6.79 14.59 -7.59
CA ILE A 16 -6.16 13.28 -7.84
C ILE A 16 -4.75 13.22 -7.22
N ALA A 17 -3.94 14.26 -7.41
CA ALA A 17 -2.60 14.34 -6.84
C ALA A 17 -2.61 14.33 -5.31
N THR A 18 -3.64 14.92 -4.68
CA THR A 18 -3.79 14.92 -3.22
C THR A 18 -3.99 13.51 -2.69
N ILE A 19 -4.82 12.71 -3.34
CA ILE A 19 -5.03 11.30 -2.98
C ILE A 19 -3.72 10.53 -3.12
N TYR A 20 -3.01 10.70 -4.24
CA TYR A 20 -1.73 10.02 -4.48
C TYR A 20 -0.65 10.40 -3.45
N VAL A 21 -0.49 11.70 -3.17
CA VAL A 21 0.50 12.21 -2.22
C VAL A 21 0.18 11.75 -0.81
N TYR A 22 -1.09 11.78 -0.40
CA TYR A 22 -1.50 11.27 0.90
C TYR A 22 -1.25 9.75 1.01
N GLY A 23 -1.59 8.98 -0.02
CA GLY A 23 -1.30 7.54 -0.09
C GLY A 23 0.20 7.26 0.04
N SER A 24 1.03 7.96 -0.73
CA SER A 24 2.49 7.86 -0.65
C SER A 24 3.03 8.21 0.75
N ALA A 25 2.48 9.25 1.38
CA ALA A 25 2.90 9.66 2.72
C ALA A 25 2.49 8.63 3.78
N ASN A 26 1.31 8.02 3.62
CA ASN A 26 0.88 6.91 4.46
C ASN A 26 1.78 5.67 4.26
N TYR A 27 2.20 5.36 3.03
CA TYR A 27 3.15 4.28 2.78
C TYR A 27 4.49 4.53 3.49
N SER A 28 5.06 5.74 3.39
CA SER A 28 6.29 6.08 4.12
C SER A 28 6.13 5.98 5.64
N ARG A 29 4.93 6.25 6.16
CA ARG A 29 4.60 6.05 7.57
C ARG A 29 4.67 4.57 7.97
N LEU A 30 4.08 3.69 7.16
CA LEU A 30 4.10 2.24 7.38
C LEU A 30 5.52 1.66 7.21
N GLU A 31 6.27 2.14 6.23
CA GLU A 31 7.67 1.78 5.99
C GLU A 31 8.56 2.12 7.20
N ALA A 32 8.41 3.31 7.78
CA ALA A 32 9.16 3.70 8.96
C ALA A 32 8.83 2.81 10.17
N TYR A 33 7.55 2.48 10.37
CA TYR A 33 7.15 1.53 11.41
C TYR A 33 7.78 0.14 11.18
N TYR A 34 7.72 -0.38 9.95
CA TYR A 34 8.32 -1.66 9.59
C TYR A 34 9.83 -1.69 9.88
N ALA A 35 10.56 -0.64 9.48
CA ALA A 35 12.00 -0.54 9.70
C ALA A 35 12.36 -0.56 11.20
N ASP A 36 11.58 0.12 12.04
CA ASP A 36 11.88 0.24 13.48
C ASP A 36 11.46 -0.97 14.30
N HIS A 37 10.42 -1.72 13.88
CA HIS A 37 9.77 -2.74 14.71
C HIS A 37 9.72 -4.15 14.12
N MET A 38 9.90 -4.30 12.80
CA MET A 38 9.67 -5.58 12.13
C MET A 38 10.90 -6.12 11.42
N ALA A 39 11.69 -5.26 10.74
CA ALA A 39 12.78 -5.69 9.87
C ALA A 39 13.77 -6.66 10.55
N ASP A 40 14.12 -6.38 11.81
CA ASP A 40 15.07 -7.18 12.60
C ASP A 40 14.39 -8.21 13.52
N SER A 41 13.06 -8.36 13.44
CA SER A 41 12.26 -9.18 14.35
C SER A 41 11.50 -10.30 13.65
N ILE A 42 11.94 -10.71 12.44
CA ILE A 42 11.28 -11.77 11.66
C ILE A 42 11.20 -13.11 12.43
N ASP A 43 12.18 -13.38 13.29
CA ASP A 43 12.24 -14.61 14.09
C ASP A 43 11.38 -14.52 15.37
N ASP A 44 10.99 -13.31 15.80
CA ASP A 44 10.02 -13.12 16.90
C ASP A 44 8.60 -13.13 16.35
N THR A 45 7.96 -14.30 16.41
CA THR A 45 6.58 -14.50 15.94
C THR A 45 5.62 -13.46 16.55
N THR A 46 5.68 -13.19 17.85
CA THR A 46 4.69 -12.33 18.51
C THR A 46 4.82 -10.89 18.03
N THR A 47 6.05 -10.35 18.08
CA THR A 47 6.32 -8.98 17.61
C THR A 47 5.99 -8.83 16.12
N TYR A 48 6.33 -9.82 15.29
CA TYR A 48 6.09 -9.74 13.86
C TYR A 48 4.60 -9.84 13.50
N LEU A 49 3.83 -10.67 14.20
CA LEU A 49 2.37 -10.76 14.02
C LEU A 49 1.66 -9.47 14.44
N GLU A 50 2.03 -8.86 15.56
CA GLU A 50 1.52 -7.53 15.95
C GLU A 50 1.93 -6.45 14.94
N GLY A 51 3.15 -6.55 14.40
CA GLY A 51 3.62 -5.71 13.30
C GLY A 51 2.74 -5.86 12.05
N ILE A 52 2.47 -7.09 11.62
CA ILE A 52 1.54 -7.42 10.52
C ILE A 52 0.16 -6.79 10.79
N ASN A 53 -0.38 -7.01 11.99
CA ASN A 53 -1.67 -6.46 12.41
C ASN A 53 -1.71 -4.94 12.23
N THR A 54 -0.62 -4.26 12.59
CA THR A 54 -0.46 -2.80 12.49
C THR A 54 -0.38 -2.31 11.05
N ILE A 55 0.45 -2.93 10.21
CA ILE A 55 0.69 -2.46 8.84
C ILE A 55 -0.44 -2.86 7.88
N MET A 56 -1.08 -4.01 8.10
CA MET A 56 -2.18 -4.52 7.26
C MET A 56 -3.55 -4.06 7.74
N GLY A 57 -3.64 -3.56 8.98
CA GLY A 57 -4.89 -3.07 9.55
C GLY A 57 -5.90 -4.17 9.83
N LEU A 58 -5.45 -5.34 10.31
CA LEU A 58 -6.37 -6.41 10.72
C LEU A 58 -7.07 -5.98 12.03
N ASP A 59 -8.33 -6.33 12.20
CA ASP A 59 -9.05 -6.08 13.45
C ASP A 59 -8.61 -7.04 14.54
N TYR A 60 -8.32 -8.28 14.16
CA TYR A 60 -7.76 -9.28 15.05
C TYR A 60 -6.98 -10.35 14.28
N PHE A 61 -6.13 -11.07 15.00
CA PHE A 61 -5.58 -12.36 14.58
C PHE A 61 -5.61 -13.35 15.75
N SER A 62 -5.68 -14.65 15.48
CA SER A 62 -5.58 -15.67 16.52
C SER A 62 -4.17 -15.72 17.09
N SER A 63 -4.00 -15.68 18.41
CA SER A 63 -2.66 -15.74 19.01
C SER A 63 -2.02 -17.11 18.83
N ASN A 64 -2.85 -18.16 18.78
CA ASN A 64 -2.42 -19.50 18.43
C ASN A 64 -2.74 -19.78 16.95
N PRO A 65 -1.84 -20.47 16.23
CA PRO A 65 -2.15 -20.92 14.88
C PRO A 65 -3.21 -22.04 14.92
N ILE A 66 -4.09 -22.03 13.93
CA ILE A 66 -5.02 -23.13 13.60
C ILE A 66 -4.20 -24.35 13.16
N TYR A 67 -3.17 -24.13 12.36
CA TYR A 67 -2.24 -25.15 11.91
C TYR A 67 -0.81 -24.65 12.06
N GLN A 68 0.07 -25.49 12.60
CA GLN A 68 1.50 -25.19 12.71
C GLN A 68 2.33 -26.36 12.25
N PHE A 69 3.29 -26.06 11.38
CA PHE A 69 4.40 -26.94 11.08
C PHE A 69 5.70 -26.27 11.51
N LYS A 70 6.56 -27.02 12.22
CA LYS A 70 7.85 -26.52 12.70
C LYS A 70 8.95 -27.53 12.38
N GLN A 71 9.96 -27.05 11.67
CA GLN A 71 11.22 -27.75 11.43
C GLN A 71 12.34 -26.94 12.08
N ASP A 72 12.85 -27.38 13.23
CA ASP A 72 13.85 -26.67 14.03
C ASP A 72 15.21 -27.39 14.08
N SER A 73 15.40 -28.42 13.25
CA SER A 73 16.63 -29.17 13.15
C SER A 73 16.99 -29.48 11.70
N GLY A 74 18.28 -29.75 11.46
CA GLY A 74 18.83 -30.01 10.13
C GLY A 74 19.20 -28.74 9.37
N ASP A 75 19.44 -28.90 8.07
CA ASP A 75 19.92 -27.83 7.18
C ASP A 75 18.81 -26.89 6.72
N TYR A 76 17.55 -27.29 6.84
CA TYR A 76 16.37 -26.53 6.43
C TYR A 76 15.47 -26.32 7.64
N GLN A 77 15.50 -25.13 8.23
CA GLN A 77 14.72 -24.78 9.41
C GLN A 77 13.76 -23.65 9.08
N PHE A 78 12.51 -23.78 9.54
CA PHE A 78 11.46 -22.76 9.40
C PHE A 78 10.25 -23.15 10.26
N THR A 79 9.39 -22.17 10.49
CA THR A 79 8.06 -22.37 11.06
C THR A 79 7.02 -21.84 10.07
N LEU A 80 6.00 -22.66 9.80
CA LEU A 80 4.80 -22.26 9.08
C LEU A 80 3.64 -22.26 10.07
N GLY A 81 2.93 -21.15 10.16
CA GLY A 81 1.73 -21.01 10.96
C GLY A 81 0.57 -20.51 10.11
N ILE A 82 -0.62 -21.06 10.32
CA ILE A 82 -1.86 -20.58 9.73
C ILE A 82 -2.71 -20.01 10.84
N TYR A 83 -3.07 -18.73 10.74
CA TYR A 83 -3.78 -17.99 11.78
C TYR A 83 -5.15 -17.56 11.27
N ALA A 84 -6.16 -17.57 12.14
CA ALA A 84 -7.42 -16.89 11.86
C ALA A 84 -7.18 -15.38 11.90
N ILE A 85 -7.79 -14.64 10.99
CA ILE A 85 -7.72 -13.18 10.97
C ILE A 85 -9.10 -12.59 10.73
N GLY A 86 -9.30 -11.36 11.19
CA GLY A 86 -10.47 -10.56 10.87
C GLY A 86 -10.07 -9.20 10.33
N VAL A 87 -10.77 -8.72 9.32
CA VAL A 87 -10.58 -7.39 8.75
C VAL A 87 -11.89 -6.75 8.33
N THR A 88 -12.09 -5.50 8.70
CA THR A 88 -13.25 -4.71 8.33
C THR A 88 -12.98 -3.99 7.01
N LEU A 89 -13.70 -4.39 5.97
CA LEU A 89 -13.71 -3.74 4.66
C LEU A 89 -15.11 -3.20 4.39
N GLU A 90 -15.22 -1.94 3.99
CA GLU A 90 -16.52 -1.29 3.69
C GLU A 90 -17.57 -1.41 4.82
N ASN A 91 -17.13 -1.33 6.07
CA ASN A 91 -17.93 -1.50 7.30
C ASN A 91 -18.48 -2.93 7.52
N GLN A 92 -17.95 -3.92 6.80
CA GLN A 92 -18.26 -5.33 7.01
C GLN A 92 -17.01 -6.06 7.49
N LEU A 93 -17.16 -6.82 8.58
CA LEU A 93 -16.12 -7.72 9.08
C LEU A 93 -16.04 -8.95 8.16
N TYR A 94 -14.85 -9.23 7.66
CA TYR A 94 -14.52 -10.45 6.95
C TYR A 94 -13.50 -11.23 7.76
N ASP A 95 -13.80 -12.51 7.96
CA ASP A 95 -12.82 -13.44 8.50
C ASP A 95 -11.88 -13.92 7.40
N GLY A 96 -10.82 -14.61 7.78
CA GLY A 96 -9.90 -15.19 6.82
C GLY A 96 -8.76 -15.96 7.47
N LEU A 97 -7.81 -16.33 6.63
CA LEU A 97 -6.60 -17.04 6.99
C LEU A 97 -5.37 -16.19 6.65
N MET A 98 -4.38 -16.26 7.52
CA MET A 98 -3.03 -15.78 7.24
C MET A 98 -2.06 -16.96 7.32
N VAL A 99 -1.46 -17.31 6.20
CA VAL A 99 -0.37 -18.29 6.13
C VAL A 99 0.95 -17.53 6.30
N PHE A 100 1.62 -17.70 7.42
CA PHE A 100 2.83 -16.98 7.80
C PHE A 100 4.02 -17.94 7.91
N VAL A 101 5.16 -17.54 7.35
CA VAL A 101 6.42 -18.31 7.40
C VAL A 101 7.48 -17.47 8.09
N ASN A 102 8.13 -18.02 9.12
CA ASN A 102 9.21 -17.34 9.82
C ASN A 102 10.29 -18.30 10.34
N ASN A 103 11.27 -17.77 11.09
CA ASN A 103 12.40 -18.54 11.62
C ASN A 103 13.16 -19.31 10.53
N VAL A 104 13.33 -18.68 9.36
CA VAL A 104 13.90 -19.36 8.20
C VAL A 104 15.42 -19.36 8.27
N ARG A 105 16.00 -20.54 8.40
CA ARG A 105 17.44 -20.76 8.33
C ARG A 105 17.72 -21.91 7.37
N ILE A 106 18.46 -21.60 6.31
CA ILE A 106 18.81 -22.56 5.26
C ILE A 106 20.33 -22.67 5.19
N VAL A 107 20.84 -23.89 5.23
CA VAL A 107 22.26 -24.20 5.09
C VAL A 107 22.48 -24.94 3.77
N GLU A 108 23.31 -24.39 2.89
CA GLU A 108 23.75 -25.03 1.65
C GLU A 108 25.28 -25.06 1.63
N ASN A 109 25.89 -26.19 1.26
CA ASN A 109 27.34 -26.35 1.20
C ASN A 109 28.09 -25.95 2.49
N ASN A 110 27.49 -26.22 3.65
CA ASN A 110 27.97 -25.83 4.99
C ASN A 110 27.99 -24.31 5.26
N GLU A 111 27.31 -23.50 4.45
CA GLU A 111 27.15 -22.07 4.65
C GLU A 111 25.68 -21.71 4.84
N VAL A 112 25.40 -20.75 5.73
CA VAL A 112 24.03 -20.24 5.90
C VAL A 112 23.73 -19.29 4.75
N ILE A 113 22.59 -19.49 4.09
CA ILE A 113 22.07 -18.52 3.12
C ILE A 113 21.56 -17.32 3.90
N GLU A 114 22.28 -16.21 3.80
CA GLU A 114 21.85 -14.93 4.35
C GLU A 114 20.65 -14.39 3.56
N HIS A 115 19.62 -13.93 4.27
CA HIS A 115 18.41 -13.32 3.69
C HIS A 115 17.77 -14.11 2.53
N PRO A 116 17.38 -15.38 2.74
CA PRO A 116 16.80 -16.20 1.67
C PRO A 116 15.50 -15.61 1.15
N LYS A 117 15.29 -15.68 -0.17
CA LYS A 117 14.08 -15.15 -0.82
C LYS A 117 13.04 -16.25 -0.88
N LEU A 118 11.85 -15.99 -0.38
CA LEU A 118 10.80 -17.00 -0.28
C LEU A 118 9.75 -16.77 -1.34
N LYS A 119 9.20 -17.85 -1.87
CA LYS A 119 7.97 -17.85 -2.64
C LYS A 119 7.00 -18.78 -1.95
N ILE A 120 5.98 -18.20 -1.34
CA ILE A 120 4.92 -18.91 -0.63
C ILE A 120 3.76 -19.01 -1.60
N VAL A 121 3.34 -20.23 -1.90
CA VAL A 121 2.21 -20.51 -2.78
C VAL A 121 1.18 -21.31 -2.00
N VAL A 122 -0.02 -20.77 -1.92
CA VAL A 122 -1.20 -21.45 -1.38
C VAL A 122 -2.09 -21.84 -2.55
N ALA A 123 -2.24 -23.14 -2.77
CA ALA A 123 -3.15 -23.67 -3.76
C ALA A 123 -4.53 -23.90 -3.15
N LEU A 124 -5.55 -23.62 -3.96
CA LEU A 124 -6.96 -23.74 -3.66
C LEU A 124 -7.53 -24.87 -4.53
N ASP A 125 -8.54 -25.56 -4.02
CA ASP A 125 -9.30 -26.56 -4.78
C ASP A 125 -10.21 -25.94 -5.86
N GLN A 126 -10.55 -24.65 -5.72
CA GLN A 126 -11.36 -23.87 -6.66
C GLN A 126 -10.62 -22.62 -7.16
N SER A 127 -10.98 -22.16 -8.37
CA SER A 127 -10.46 -20.91 -8.93
C SER A 127 -11.26 -19.69 -8.45
N THR A 128 -11.00 -19.26 -7.22
CA THR A 128 -11.69 -18.13 -6.56
C THR A 128 -10.80 -16.89 -6.38
N TYR A 129 -9.49 -17.07 -6.26
CA TYR A 129 -8.54 -15.99 -6.00
C TYR A 129 -8.43 -15.05 -7.19
N LYS A 130 -8.68 -13.76 -6.99
CA LYS A 130 -8.69 -12.75 -8.06
C LYS A 130 -7.29 -12.12 -8.19
N SER A 131 -6.70 -12.25 -9.38
CA SER A 131 -5.45 -11.59 -9.74
C SER A 131 -5.66 -10.80 -11.03
N GLY A 132 -5.78 -9.47 -10.90
CA GLY A 132 -6.23 -8.63 -12.00
C GLY A 132 -7.66 -9.00 -12.42
N ASP A 133 -7.83 -9.36 -13.70
CA ASP A 133 -9.11 -9.79 -14.25
C ASP A 133 -9.30 -11.32 -14.20
N ASP A 134 -8.23 -12.07 -13.89
CA ASP A 134 -8.25 -13.53 -13.87
C ASP A 134 -8.64 -14.08 -12.49
N ARG A 135 -9.23 -15.28 -12.50
CA ARG A 135 -9.49 -16.09 -11.31
C ARG A 135 -8.54 -17.29 -11.33
N LEU A 136 -7.71 -17.38 -10.31
CA LEU A 136 -6.69 -18.41 -10.15
C LEU A 136 -7.06 -19.33 -8.99
N ASN A 137 -6.50 -20.53 -9.02
CA ASN A 137 -6.53 -21.47 -7.89
C ASN A 137 -5.26 -21.35 -7.03
N THR A 138 -4.48 -20.29 -7.17
CA THR A 138 -3.23 -20.11 -6.41
C THR A 138 -3.08 -18.66 -5.97
N ALA A 139 -2.83 -18.47 -4.68
CA ALA A 139 -2.35 -17.20 -4.12
C ALA A 139 -0.84 -17.31 -3.89
N THR A 140 -0.09 -16.32 -4.35
CA THR A 140 1.38 -16.32 -4.27
C THR A 140 1.90 -15.03 -3.67
N VAL A 141 2.82 -15.15 -2.72
CA VAL A 141 3.60 -14.03 -2.20
C VAL A 141 5.08 -14.33 -2.41
N LEU A 142 5.80 -13.32 -2.91
CA LEU A 142 7.25 -13.34 -3.01
C LEU A 142 7.80 -12.47 -1.88
N PHE A 143 8.58 -13.08 -1.00
CA PHE A 143 9.22 -12.40 0.11
C PHE A 143 10.73 -12.26 -0.13
N ASP A 144 11.23 -11.05 0.07
CA ASP A 144 12.61 -10.61 -0.04
C ASP A 144 12.86 -9.53 1.01
N SER A 145 13.54 -9.90 2.11
CA SER A 145 13.83 -9.00 3.24
C SER A 145 14.78 -7.84 2.87
N GLU A 146 15.46 -7.91 1.73
CA GLU A 146 16.37 -6.84 1.27
C GLU A 146 15.64 -5.81 0.40
N LYS A 147 14.41 -6.08 -0.02
CA LYS A 147 13.61 -5.11 -0.75
C LYS A 147 12.96 -4.12 0.19
N VAL A 148 13.03 -2.86 -0.22
CA VAL A 148 12.33 -1.77 0.46
C VAL A 148 10.83 -2.01 0.38
N PHE A 149 10.13 -1.77 1.49
CA PHE A 149 8.68 -1.69 1.54
C PHE A 149 8.16 -0.75 0.43
N PRO A 150 7.04 -1.03 -0.25
CA PRO A 150 6.09 -2.12 -0.05
C PRO A 150 6.37 -3.38 -0.87
N TYR A 151 7.48 -3.47 -1.60
CA TYR A 151 7.64 -4.52 -2.61
C TYR A 151 7.65 -5.96 -2.06
N SER A 152 7.93 -6.12 -0.77
CA SER A 152 7.88 -7.39 -0.05
C SER A 152 7.73 -7.13 1.46
N TYR A 153 6.51 -6.81 1.88
CA TYR A 153 6.24 -6.38 3.27
C TYR A 153 6.47 -7.51 4.29
N VAL A 154 5.93 -8.69 4.06
CA VAL A 154 5.92 -9.79 5.04
C VAL A 154 5.87 -11.15 4.35
N PRO A 155 6.45 -12.21 4.93
CA PRO A 155 6.36 -13.58 4.42
C PRO A 155 5.00 -14.21 4.76
N ALA A 156 3.91 -13.54 4.37
CA ALA A 156 2.55 -13.98 4.67
C ALA A 156 1.61 -13.88 3.48
N VAL A 157 0.76 -14.90 3.30
CA VAL A 157 -0.35 -14.92 2.33
C VAL A 157 -1.65 -14.73 3.08
N PHE A 158 -2.46 -13.74 2.64
CA PHE A 158 -3.76 -13.43 3.23
C PHE A 158 -4.88 -13.94 2.33
N LEU A 159 -5.82 -14.69 2.90
CA LEU A 159 -6.95 -15.29 2.22
C LEU A 159 -8.22 -15.00 3.01
N LEU A 160 -8.97 -13.97 2.61
CA LEU A 160 -10.22 -13.60 3.24
C LEU A 160 -11.36 -14.52 2.81
N ASP A 161 -12.35 -14.68 3.68
CA ASP A 161 -13.61 -15.32 3.38
C ASP A 161 -14.55 -14.34 2.66
N ALA A 162 -14.11 -13.89 1.49
CA ALA A 162 -14.73 -12.85 0.68
C ALA A 162 -14.52 -13.10 -0.81
N ASP A 163 -15.34 -12.46 -1.66
CA ASP A 163 -15.20 -12.56 -3.11
C ASP A 163 -13.80 -12.10 -3.56
N GLY A 164 -13.16 -12.93 -4.38
CA GLY A 164 -11.80 -12.67 -4.88
C GLY A 164 -10.70 -13.29 -4.02
N TYR A 165 -11.06 -13.97 -2.93
CA TYR A 165 -10.15 -14.71 -2.08
C TYR A 165 -10.60 -16.17 -1.97
N LEU A 166 -11.18 -16.58 -0.83
CA LEU A 166 -11.71 -17.93 -0.62
C LEU A 166 -13.12 -18.10 -1.21
N GLN A 167 -13.77 -17.01 -1.64
CA GLN A 167 -15.10 -17.06 -2.24
C GLN A 167 -15.11 -16.54 -3.67
N ARG A 168 -16.07 -17.05 -4.43
CA ARG A 168 -16.48 -16.48 -5.72
C ARG A 168 -18.00 -16.40 -5.80
N GLN A 169 -18.52 -15.20 -5.99
CA GLN A 169 -19.91 -15.03 -6.40
C GLN A 169 -20.05 -15.43 -7.88
N VAL A 170 -20.98 -16.33 -8.17
CA VAL A 170 -21.31 -16.66 -9.57
C VAL A 170 -22.11 -15.49 -10.18
N GLU A 171 -21.69 -15.05 -11.36
CA GLU A 171 -22.29 -13.88 -12.01
C GLU A 171 -23.79 -14.10 -12.27
N ASN A 172 -24.61 -13.12 -11.88
CA ASN A 172 -26.07 -13.17 -11.98
C ASN A 172 -26.73 -14.34 -11.21
N SER A 173 -26.08 -14.86 -10.18
CA SER A 173 -26.60 -15.90 -9.30
C SER A 173 -26.36 -15.54 -7.82
N GLU A 174 -27.18 -16.09 -6.93
CA GLU A 174 -26.94 -16.05 -5.47
C GLU A 174 -25.93 -17.12 -5.03
N GLU A 175 -25.50 -18.01 -5.93
CA GLU A 175 -24.53 -19.07 -5.66
C GLU A 175 -23.14 -18.52 -5.32
N ILE A 176 -22.61 -18.98 -4.20
CA ILE A 176 -21.25 -18.70 -3.72
C ILE A 176 -20.44 -19.99 -3.82
N ILE A 177 -19.38 -19.96 -4.62
CA ILE A 177 -18.39 -21.03 -4.66
C ILE A 177 -17.38 -20.77 -3.54
N GLN A 178 -17.23 -21.75 -2.65
CA GLN A 178 -16.21 -21.74 -1.60
C GLN A 178 -14.97 -22.51 -2.07
N ALA A 179 -13.80 -21.94 -1.80
CA ALA A 179 -12.52 -22.62 -1.92
C ALA A 179 -11.95 -23.02 -0.56
N HIS A 180 -11.21 -24.12 -0.58
CA HIS A 180 -10.42 -24.62 0.54
C HIS A 180 -8.95 -24.72 0.13
N ILE A 181 -8.05 -24.55 1.11
CA ILE A 181 -6.62 -24.74 0.89
C ILE A 181 -6.36 -26.22 0.65
N SER A 182 -5.86 -26.55 -0.54
CA SER A 182 -5.51 -27.92 -0.93
C SER A 182 -4.03 -28.23 -0.71
N GLN A 183 -3.17 -27.20 -0.83
CA GLN A 183 -1.73 -27.32 -0.68
C GLN A 183 -1.09 -26.00 -0.28
N ILE A 184 -0.03 -26.07 0.52
CA ILE A 184 0.90 -24.96 0.72
C ILE A 184 2.29 -25.41 0.31
N SER A 185 2.99 -24.59 -0.46
CA SER A 185 4.37 -24.83 -0.87
C SER A 185 5.23 -23.60 -0.65
N ILE A 186 6.47 -23.84 -0.25
CA ILE A 186 7.48 -22.81 -0.03
C ILE A 186 8.67 -23.15 -0.90
N ALA A 187 9.00 -22.27 -1.84
CA ALA A 187 10.27 -22.30 -2.56
C ALA A 187 11.21 -21.24 -1.98
N TYR A 188 12.52 -21.46 -2.11
CA TYR A 188 13.52 -20.47 -1.72
C TYR A 188 14.52 -20.20 -2.84
N SER A 189 15.15 -19.03 -2.78
CA SER A 189 16.25 -18.61 -3.64
C SER A 189 17.35 -18.00 -2.77
N ASN A 190 18.60 -18.28 -3.14
CA ASN A 190 19.78 -17.62 -2.57
C ASN A 190 20.03 -16.21 -3.17
N GLY A 191 19.09 -15.68 -3.97
CA GLY A 191 19.21 -14.37 -4.62
C GLY A 191 19.79 -14.40 -6.03
N THR A 192 20.20 -15.58 -6.53
CA THR A 192 20.66 -15.74 -7.92
C THR A 192 19.57 -15.34 -8.90
N LYS A 193 19.95 -14.62 -9.96
CA LYS A 193 19.05 -14.18 -11.03
C LYS A 193 19.44 -14.78 -12.37
N ASN A 194 18.46 -15.06 -13.20
CA ASN A 194 18.67 -15.52 -14.58
C ASN A 194 19.00 -14.34 -15.53
N ASP A 195 19.23 -14.64 -16.80
CA ASP A 195 19.55 -13.64 -17.85
C ASP A 195 18.47 -12.56 -18.03
N THR A 196 17.22 -12.84 -17.63
CA THR A 196 16.10 -11.88 -17.66
C THR A 196 15.97 -11.06 -16.37
N GLY A 197 16.86 -11.26 -15.40
CA GLY A 197 16.84 -10.61 -14.09
C GLY A 197 15.81 -11.17 -13.10
N ALA A 198 15.16 -12.30 -13.41
CA ALA A 198 14.22 -12.97 -12.52
C ALA A 198 14.95 -13.86 -11.51
N LEU A 199 14.42 -13.96 -10.28
CA LEU A 199 14.96 -14.84 -9.24
C LEU A 199 14.88 -16.30 -9.68
N VAL A 200 15.98 -17.02 -9.49
CA VAL A 200 16.07 -18.46 -9.69
C VAL A 200 15.83 -19.14 -8.35
N TYR A 201 14.75 -19.89 -8.27
CA TYR A 201 14.41 -20.70 -7.10
C TYR A 201 15.09 -22.07 -7.19
N ASN A 202 15.35 -22.69 -6.04
CA ASN A 202 15.89 -24.05 -5.98
C ASN A 202 14.92 -25.03 -6.66
N ASP A 203 15.47 -26.04 -7.36
CA ASP A 203 14.67 -27.06 -8.06
C ASP A 203 13.81 -27.89 -7.10
N SER A 204 14.27 -28.05 -5.85
CA SER A 204 13.51 -28.67 -4.77
C SER A 204 12.87 -27.61 -3.89
N LEU A 205 11.58 -27.77 -3.59
CA LEU A 205 10.87 -26.89 -2.66
C LEU A 205 11.48 -27.00 -1.26
N LEU A 206 11.49 -25.90 -0.50
CA LEU A 206 11.79 -25.94 0.93
C LEU A 206 10.79 -26.84 1.65
N PHE A 207 9.51 -26.66 1.32
CA PHE A 207 8.40 -27.32 1.98
C PHE A 207 7.23 -27.52 1.04
N VAL A 208 6.52 -28.62 1.24
CA VAL A 208 5.16 -28.80 0.73
C VAL A 208 4.31 -29.55 1.74
N SER A 209 3.08 -29.07 1.93
CA SER A 209 2.06 -29.75 2.71
C SER A 209 0.75 -29.76 1.93
N SER A 210 0.09 -30.91 1.90
CA SER A 210 -1.13 -31.16 1.12
C SER A 210 -1.95 -32.26 1.80
N MET A 211 -3.21 -32.44 1.41
CA MET A 211 -4.00 -33.58 1.90
C MET A 211 -3.62 -34.91 1.21
N GLU A 212 -3.12 -34.84 -0.02
CA GLU A 212 -2.73 -36.00 -0.83
C GLU A 212 -1.21 -36.03 -1.07
N PRO A 213 -0.62 -37.20 -1.36
CA PRO A 213 0.81 -37.31 -1.66
C PRO A 213 1.24 -36.42 -2.83
N TYR A 214 2.25 -35.59 -2.61
CA TYR A 214 2.76 -34.65 -3.61
C TYR A 214 4.02 -35.17 -4.33
N GLY A 215 3.98 -35.13 -5.67
CA GLY A 215 4.99 -35.74 -6.52
C GLY A 215 6.29 -34.95 -6.68
N GLU A 216 6.28 -33.61 -6.55
CA GLU A 216 7.49 -32.81 -6.80
C GLU A 216 8.52 -32.95 -5.68
N ALA A 217 9.78 -32.66 -5.99
CA ALA A 217 10.86 -32.71 -5.02
C ALA A 217 10.71 -31.60 -3.96
N ALA A 218 10.85 -31.97 -2.69
CA ALA A 218 10.87 -31.03 -1.57
C ALA A 218 11.78 -31.57 -0.47
N PHE A 219 12.47 -30.68 0.23
CA PHE A 219 13.31 -31.03 1.38
C PHE A 219 12.47 -31.51 2.57
N VAL A 220 11.28 -30.93 2.74
CA VAL A 220 10.32 -31.30 3.79
C VAL A 220 8.93 -31.49 3.17
N LYS A 221 8.28 -32.60 3.51
CA LYS A 221 6.93 -32.95 3.03
C LYS A 221 6.03 -33.37 4.19
N THR A 222 4.81 -32.88 4.24
CA THR A 222 3.76 -33.43 5.10
C THR A 222 2.47 -33.66 4.35
N THR A 223 1.61 -34.53 4.90
CA THR A 223 0.29 -34.85 4.33
C THR A 223 -0.84 -34.61 5.32
N ASP A 224 -0.65 -33.65 6.23
CA ASP A 224 -1.49 -33.40 7.40
C ASP A 224 -2.17 -32.03 7.37
N LEU A 225 -2.19 -31.37 6.21
CA LEU A 225 -2.86 -30.08 6.03
C LEU A 225 -4.37 -30.25 6.09
N ALA A 226 -4.94 -30.10 7.29
CA ALA A 226 -6.36 -30.08 7.52
C ALA A 226 -6.74 -28.78 8.23
N ILE A 227 -7.67 -28.03 7.64
CA ILE A 227 -8.18 -26.76 8.18
C ILE A 227 -9.70 -26.83 8.12
N ASP A 228 -10.37 -26.78 9.26
CA ASP A 228 -11.82 -26.67 9.32
C ASP A 228 -12.22 -25.21 9.07
N THR A 229 -13.34 -25.03 8.36
CA THR A 229 -13.88 -23.71 8.08
C THR A 229 -14.32 -22.98 9.35
N ASN A 230 -14.77 -23.69 10.37
CA ASN A 230 -15.18 -23.12 11.65
C ASN A 230 -14.01 -22.57 12.47
N GLU A 231 -12.77 -22.99 12.18
CA GLU A 231 -11.59 -22.52 12.90
C GLU A 231 -11.16 -21.10 12.51
N TYR A 232 -11.58 -20.63 11.33
CA TYR A 232 -11.29 -19.28 10.88
C TYR A 232 -12.52 -18.39 10.70
N ARG A 233 -13.72 -18.94 10.47
CA ARG A 233 -14.98 -18.17 10.38
C ARG A 233 -15.54 -17.77 11.75
N LEU A 234 -14.77 -17.02 12.52
CA LEU A 234 -15.09 -16.67 13.89
C LEU A 234 -16.25 -15.66 14.00
N SER A 235 -16.44 -14.77 13.01
CA SER A 235 -17.51 -13.77 13.02
C SER A 235 -18.91 -14.37 13.12
N THR A 236 -19.13 -15.56 12.57
CA THR A 236 -20.41 -16.28 12.67
C THR A 236 -20.71 -16.80 14.07
N GLN A 237 -19.70 -16.83 14.94
CA GLN A 237 -19.76 -17.31 16.32
C GLN A 237 -19.87 -16.14 17.31
N PHE A 238 -19.78 -14.90 16.84
CA PHE A 238 -19.97 -13.71 17.67
C PHE A 238 -21.46 -13.38 17.83
N GLU A 239 -21.83 -12.81 18.97
CA GLU A 239 -23.21 -12.34 19.23
C GLU A 239 -23.58 -11.13 18.34
N GLY A 240 -22.58 -10.42 17.82
CA GLY A 240 -22.74 -9.20 17.01
C GLY A 240 -21.83 -9.15 15.79
N SER A 241 -21.80 -8.00 15.13
CA SER A 241 -21.00 -7.75 13.92
C SER A 241 -19.51 -7.54 14.18
N GLN A 242 -19.12 -7.43 15.45
CA GLN A 242 -17.75 -7.25 15.92
C GLN A 242 -17.60 -8.04 17.23
N PRO A 243 -16.41 -8.61 17.51
CA PRO A 243 -16.18 -9.36 18.73
C PRO A 243 -16.18 -8.44 19.97
N THR A 244 -16.77 -8.93 21.04
CA THR A 244 -16.68 -8.38 22.39
C THR A 244 -15.37 -8.79 23.07
N ASP A 245 -14.96 -8.09 24.14
CA ASP A 245 -13.76 -8.45 24.91
C ASP A 245 -13.81 -9.90 25.44
N ALA A 246 -15.00 -10.40 25.77
CA ALA A 246 -15.19 -11.77 26.23
C ALA A 246 -14.97 -12.78 25.09
N GLU A 247 -15.42 -12.48 23.88
CA GLU A 247 -15.19 -13.31 22.69
C GLU A 247 -13.73 -13.27 22.25
N LEU A 248 -13.09 -12.09 22.29
CA LEU A 248 -11.65 -11.95 22.05
C LEU A 248 -10.85 -12.87 22.98
N ALA A 249 -11.17 -12.89 24.28
CA ALA A 249 -10.53 -13.78 25.23
C ALA A 249 -10.85 -15.26 24.97
N THR A 250 -12.11 -15.59 24.63
CA THR A 250 -12.57 -16.96 24.39
C THR A 250 -11.88 -17.60 23.19
N PHE A 251 -11.74 -16.87 22.10
CA PHE A 251 -11.11 -17.33 20.86
C PHE A 251 -9.60 -17.00 20.82
N ASN A 252 -9.02 -16.51 21.92
CA ASN A 252 -7.62 -16.13 22.05
C ASN A 252 -7.14 -15.17 20.94
N LEU A 253 -7.96 -14.17 20.63
CA LEU A 253 -7.74 -13.20 19.58
C LEU A 253 -6.93 -12.01 20.11
N ASN A 254 -5.91 -11.62 19.35
CA ASN A 254 -5.08 -10.46 19.63
C ASN A 254 -5.49 -9.30 18.72
N THR A 255 -5.76 -8.16 19.33
CA THR A 255 -6.14 -6.90 18.67
C THR A 255 -5.07 -5.82 18.81
N ASN A 256 -3.92 -6.14 19.43
CA ASN A 256 -2.83 -5.22 19.66
C ASN A 256 -2.29 -4.70 18.33
N ARG A 257 -2.21 -3.38 18.24
CA ARG A 257 -1.58 -2.65 17.13
C ARG A 257 -0.55 -1.70 17.69
N GLY A 258 0.58 -1.59 17.01
CA GLY A 258 1.59 -0.58 17.27
C GLY A 258 1.09 0.84 17.01
N ASN A 259 1.75 1.80 17.62
CA ASN A 259 1.40 3.21 17.50
C ASN A 259 1.95 3.81 16.21
N LEU A 260 1.13 3.88 15.16
CA LEU A 260 1.49 4.63 13.94
C LEU A 260 1.53 6.15 14.16
N GLY A 261 1.04 6.64 15.30
CA GLY A 261 1.00 8.06 15.65
C GLY A 261 2.37 8.73 15.68
N ASP A 262 3.40 7.98 16.12
CA ASP A 262 4.76 8.48 16.27
C ASP A 262 5.41 8.83 14.91
N TYR A 263 4.88 8.25 13.83
CA TYR A 263 5.34 8.45 12.46
C TYR A 263 4.46 9.44 11.67
N ASN A 264 3.44 10.05 12.30
CA ASN A 264 2.57 11.02 11.63
C ASN A 264 3.31 12.28 11.16
N ASN A 265 4.48 12.58 11.73
CA ASN A 265 5.34 13.67 11.28
C ASN A 265 5.73 13.53 9.79
N LEU A 266 5.89 12.30 9.27
CA LEU A 266 6.17 12.03 7.86
C LEU A 266 5.00 12.45 6.97
N ILE A 267 3.77 12.19 7.40
CA ILE A 267 2.56 12.64 6.70
C ILE A 267 2.48 14.16 6.72
N TRP A 268 2.60 14.79 7.89
CA TRP A 268 2.53 16.24 8.03
C TRP A 268 3.57 16.96 7.18
N ARG A 269 4.82 16.50 7.20
CA ARG A 269 5.91 17.08 6.40
C ARG A 269 5.62 16.98 4.91
N THR A 270 5.20 15.80 4.44
CA THR A 270 4.91 15.56 3.02
C THR A 270 3.73 16.41 2.54
N MET A 271 2.66 16.48 3.33
CA MET A 271 1.48 17.30 3.03
C MET A 271 1.79 18.80 3.08
N ALA A 272 2.62 19.27 4.02
CA ALA A 272 3.02 20.67 4.11
C ALA A 272 3.82 21.10 2.87
N ILE A 273 4.77 20.27 2.42
CA ILE A 273 5.54 20.51 1.20
C ILE A 273 4.59 20.56 -0.02
N TYR A 274 3.67 19.60 -0.12
CA TYR A 274 2.69 19.55 -1.21
C TYR A 274 1.77 20.79 -1.25
N ILE A 275 1.23 21.21 -0.11
CA ILE A 275 0.39 22.41 -0.01
C ILE A 275 1.19 23.65 -0.41
N LEU A 276 2.45 23.76 -0.01
CA LEU A 276 3.32 24.87 -0.38
C LEU A 276 3.56 24.91 -1.89
N ILE A 277 3.91 23.79 -2.51
CA ILE A 277 4.11 23.68 -3.96
C ILE A 277 2.82 24.04 -4.71
N THR A 278 1.71 23.45 -4.29
CA THR A 278 0.39 23.70 -4.90
C THR A 278 -0.03 25.16 -4.75
N GLY A 279 0.24 25.79 -3.59
CA GLY A 279 -0.02 27.20 -3.36
C GLY A 279 0.80 28.11 -4.27
N VAL A 280 2.08 27.80 -4.47
CA VAL A 280 2.97 28.53 -5.40
C VAL A 280 2.46 28.41 -6.83
N ILE A 281 2.14 27.20 -7.30
CA ILE A 281 1.61 26.97 -8.65
C ILE A 281 0.28 27.70 -8.84
N THR A 282 -0.63 27.61 -7.87
CA THR A 282 -1.92 28.31 -7.89
C THR A 282 -1.72 29.82 -7.99
N TYR A 283 -0.79 30.37 -7.22
CA TYR A 283 -0.46 31.79 -7.29
C TYR A 283 -0.01 32.21 -8.69
N PHE A 284 0.91 31.46 -9.31
CA PHE A 284 1.40 31.78 -10.65
C PHE A 284 0.33 31.68 -11.74
N LEU A 285 -0.55 30.67 -11.66
CA LEU A 285 -1.60 30.45 -12.66
C LEU A 285 -2.74 31.49 -12.59
N PHE A 286 -3.13 31.90 -11.39
CA PHE A 286 -4.35 32.70 -11.20
C PHE A 286 -4.09 34.16 -10.83
N PHE A 287 -3.08 34.42 -10.02
CA PHE A 287 -2.92 35.71 -9.35
C PHE A 287 -1.71 36.50 -9.85
N HIS A 288 -0.65 35.84 -10.33
CA HIS A 288 0.59 36.51 -10.72
C HIS A 288 0.38 37.60 -11.79
N LYS A 289 -0.39 37.30 -12.85
CA LYS A 289 -0.69 38.28 -13.90
C LYS A 289 -1.42 39.51 -13.34
N GLY A 290 -2.48 39.30 -12.56
CA GLY A 290 -3.27 40.39 -11.96
C GLY A 290 -2.49 41.21 -10.94
N VAL A 291 -1.61 40.56 -10.15
CA VAL A 291 -0.70 41.26 -9.22
C VAL A 291 0.33 42.10 -9.97
N ARG A 292 0.91 41.56 -11.06
CA ARG A 292 1.91 42.27 -11.86
C ARG A 292 1.31 43.50 -12.55
N GLU A 293 0.11 43.38 -13.11
CA GLU A 293 -0.64 44.49 -13.73
C GLU A 293 -0.99 45.57 -12.70
N ARG A 294 -1.49 45.20 -11.50
CA ARG A 294 -1.76 46.16 -10.42
C ARG A 294 -0.49 46.85 -9.89
N LYS A 295 0.63 46.12 -9.78
CA LYS A 295 1.91 46.69 -9.33
C LYS A 295 2.48 47.66 -10.37
N GLN A 296 2.33 47.35 -11.66
CA GLN A 296 2.68 48.27 -12.74
C GLN A 296 1.79 49.52 -12.72
N ALA A 297 0.46 49.36 -12.64
CA ALA A 297 -0.47 50.49 -12.55
C ALA A 297 -0.19 51.41 -11.35
N LYS A 298 0.10 50.86 -10.16
CA LYS A 298 0.52 51.65 -9.00
C LYS A 298 1.85 52.39 -9.22
N ARG A 299 2.82 51.79 -9.93
CA ARG A 299 4.09 52.45 -10.29
C ARG A 299 3.90 53.56 -11.31
N TYR A 300 2.96 53.42 -12.25
CA TYR A 300 2.61 54.50 -13.19
C TYR A 300 1.90 55.65 -12.46
N LEU A 301 0.94 55.36 -11.58
CA LEU A 301 0.28 56.39 -10.76
C LEU A 301 1.23 57.10 -9.77
N GLN A 302 2.25 56.42 -9.25
CA GLN A 302 3.31 57.05 -8.46
C GLN A 302 4.24 57.94 -9.30
N LYS A 303 4.46 57.60 -10.59
CA LYS A 303 5.23 58.43 -11.51
C LYS A 303 4.44 59.63 -12.04
N ASP A 304 3.11 59.50 -12.18
CA ASP A 304 2.21 60.58 -12.61
C ASP A 304 1.72 61.46 -11.44
N GLY A 305 2.18 61.18 -10.20
CA GLY A 305 1.97 62.04 -9.02
C GLY A 305 2.87 63.27 -8.97
N GLU A 306 3.87 63.37 -9.86
CA GLU A 306 4.48 64.66 -10.19
C GLU A 306 3.65 65.29 -11.30
N THR A 307 2.84 66.26 -10.91
CA THR A 307 1.97 67.07 -11.77
C THR A 307 2.78 67.60 -12.96
N ARG A 308 2.67 66.97 -14.13
CA ARG A 308 3.03 67.61 -15.39
C ARG A 308 2.02 68.72 -15.61
N THR A 309 2.41 69.94 -15.27
CA THR A 309 1.75 71.16 -15.74
C THR A 309 1.81 71.15 -17.26
N VAL A 310 0.77 70.63 -17.90
CA VAL A 310 0.58 70.79 -19.34
C VAL A 310 0.31 72.27 -19.57
N THR A 311 1.35 73.01 -19.94
CA THR A 311 1.21 74.37 -20.44
C THR A 311 0.53 74.25 -21.81
N ALA A 312 -0.79 74.40 -21.82
CA ALA A 312 -1.54 74.49 -23.06
C ALA A 312 -1.08 75.75 -23.81
N GLN A 313 -0.31 75.57 -24.89
CA GLN A 313 -0.06 76.66 -25.83
C GLN A 313 -1.33 76.85 -26.68
N PRO A 314 -1.92 78.06 -26.73
CA PRO A 314 -3.08 78.33 -27.56
C PRO A 314 -2.73 78.23 -29.05
N ILE A 315 -3.62 77.60 -29.82
CA ILE A 315 -3.44 77.18 -31.22
C ILE A 315 -3.68 78.31 -32.24
N PHE A 316 -4.14 79.48 -31.82
CA PHE A 316 -4.40 80.61 -32.72
C PHE A 316 -3.43 81.77 -32.44
N LYS A 317 -2.53 82.01 -33.39
CA LYS A 317 -1.82 83.29 -33.55
C LYS A 317 -2.51 84.02 -34.69
N ASP A 318 -3.17 85.13 -34.39
CA ASP A 318 -3.56 86.07 -35.44
C ASP A 318 -2.27 86.64 -36.06
N THR A 319 -2.12 86.45 -37.37
CA THR A 319 -1.04 87.02 -38.16
C THR A 319 -1.31 88.51 -38.39
N GLU A 320 -0.44 89.37 -37.87
CA GLU A 320 -0.35 90.77 -38.26
C GLU A 320 0.16 90.85 -39.71
N GLU A 321 -0.68 91.32 -40.62
CA GLU A 321 -0.33 91.63 -42.00
C GLU A 321 0.27 93.05 -42.03
N ASN A 322 1.59 93.13 -42.21
CA ASN A 322 2.33 94.36 -42.45
C ASN A 322 2.66 94.44 -43.95
N GLU A 323 1.99 95.32 -44.70
CA GLU A 323 2.54 95.82 -45.96
C GLU A 323 2.34 97.34 -46.06
N LYS A 324 3.44 98.04 -45.77
CA LYS A 324 3.69 99.39 -46.25
C LYS A 324 3.90 99.37 -47.76
N ASP A 325 3.56 100.51 -48.36
CA ASP A 325 3.91 101.01 -49.70
C ASP A 325 3.01 100.60 -50.88
N ARG A 326 2.08 101.51 -51.23
CA ARG A 326 2.01 102.12 -52.58
C ARG A 326 1.12 103.38 -52.63
N LYS A 327 1.83 104.51 -52.82
CA LYS A 327 1.48 105.84 -53.36
C LYS A 327 0.53 106.76 -52.60
#